data_AF-A0A1B8T807-F1
#
_entry.id   AF-A0A1B8T807-F1
#
_cell.length_a   1.000
_cell.length_b   1.000
_cell.length_c   1.000
_cell.angle_alpha   90.00
_cell.angle_beta   90.00
_cell.angle_gamma   90.00
#
_symmetry.space_group_name_H-M   'P 1'
#
loop_
_entity.id
_entity.type
_entity.pdbx_description
1 polymer ?
#
loop_
_entity_poly.entity_id
_entity_poly.type
_entity_poly.pdbx_seq_one_letter_code
_entity_poly.pdbx_strand_id
1 'polypeptide(L)'
;MILDQPFMLGDVLFVTVSKPNADPCSAGITYWLLAVNPKTGGALNFNVFDLAGDGSFSERASGIQIEGPVTRIGGNLYTPDGSRLPVQLFDPVNQGRFNWQILNFNLPTGYP
;
A
#
# COMPACT_ATOMS: atom_id res chain seq x y z
N MET A 1 -4.64 13.83 7.94
CA MET A 1 -3.40 13.61 8.71
C MET A 1 -2.92 12.18 8.47
N ILE A 2 -1.62 11.92 8.39
CA ILE A 2 -1.10 10.53 8.36
C ILE A 2 -1.20 9.98 9.77
N LEU A 3 -1.87 8.84 9.93
CA LEU A 3 -2.14 8.27 11.26
C LEU A 3 -1.24 7.10 11.63
N ASP A 4 -0.68 6.44 10.62
CA ASP A 4 0.11 5.22 10.80
C ASP A 4 1.38 5.29 9.97
N GLN A 5 2.39 4.50 10.34
CA GLN A 5 3.65 4.44 9.62
C GLN A 5 3.41 3.96 8.19
N PRO A 6 3.75 4.76 7.17
CA PRO A 6 3.71 4.30 5.79
C PRO A 6 4.62 3.08 5.62
N PHE A 7 4.19 2.11 4.82
CA PHE A 7 4.97 0.91 4.59
C PHE A 7 5.01 0.52 3.13
N MET A 8 6.12 -0.12 2.74
CA MET A 8 6.33 -0.66 1.42
C MET A 8 5.87 -2.11 1.34
N LEU A 9 5.20 -2.46 0.25
CA LEU A 9 4.89 -3.84 -0.10
C LEU A 9 4.88 -4.00 -1.62
N GLY A 10 5.77 -4.85 -2.14
CA GLY A 10 6.06 -4.87 -3.58
C GLY A 10 6.57 -3.52 -4.08
N ASP A 11 5.99 -3.02 -5.18
CA ASP A 11 6.32 -1.71 -5.76
C ASP A 11 5.41 -0.57 -5.24
N VAL A 12 4.60 -0.84 -4.22
CA VAL A 12 3.58 0.08 -3.70
C VAL A 12 3.97 0.62 -2.33
N LEU A 13 3.87 1.94 -2.17
CA LEU A 13 3.88 2.59 -0.86
C LEU A 13 2.43 2.76 -0.38
N PHE A 14 2.12 2.15 0.76
CA PHE A 14 0.83 2.30 1.41
C PHE A 14 0.88 3.41 2.47
N VAL A 15 -0.10 4.30 2.44
CA VAL A 15 -0.23 5.42 3.38
C VAL A 15 -1.66 5.47 3.91
N THR A 16 -1.82 5.33 5.22
CA THR A 16 -3.13 5.55 5.86
C THR A 16 -3.27 7.01 6.26
N VAL A 17 -4.29 7.67 5.72
CA VAL A 17 -4.65 9.05 6.10
C VAL A 17 -6.04 9.08 6.72
N SER A 18 -6.22 9.97 7.68
CA SER A 18 -7.55 10.32 8.19
C SER A 18 -7.98 11.72 7.78
N LYS A 19 -9.28 11.85 7.58
CA LYS A 19 -9.99 13.11 7.51
C LYS A 19 -10.95 13.17 8.71
N PRO A 20 -10.70 14.06 9.69
CA PRO A 20 -11.70 14.38 10.71
C PRO A 20 -13.00 14.84 10.02
N ASN A 21 -14.15 14.53 10.62
CA ASN A 21 -15.41 15.06 10.12
C ASN A 21 -15.44 16.61 10.24
N ALA A 22 -16.37 17.23 9.51
CA ALA A 22 -16.50 18.70 9.55
C ALA A 22 -17.16 19.20 10.85
N ASP A 23 -17.91 18.33 11.54
CA ASP A 23 -18.59 18.64 12.79
C ASP A 23 -17.83 18.00 13.97
N PRO A 24 -17.08 18.79 14.76
CA PRO A 24 -16.27 18.28 15.86
C PRO A 24 -17.06 17.64 17.00
N CYS A 25 -18.39 17.87 17.06
CA CYS A 25 -19.27 17.29 18.08
C CYS A 25 -19.85 15.93 17.65
N SER A 26 -19.84 15.64 16.36
CA SER A 26 -20.27 14.34 15.84
C SER A 26 -19.12 13.34 15.97
N ALA A 27 -19.42 12.11 16.38
CA ALA A 27 -18.44 11.04 16.35
C ALA A 27 -18.17 10.63 14.90
N GLY A 28 -16.89 10.54 14.51
CA GLY A 28 -16.54 9.95 13.22
C GLY A 28 -15.21 10.46 12.66
N ILE A 29 -14.40 9.51 12.21
CA ILE A 29 -13.18 9.77 11.43
C ILE A 29 -13.26 8.91 10.19
N THR A 30 -13.10 9.52 9.02
CA THR A 30 -12.98 8.75 7.77
C THR A 30 -11.51 8.43 7.55
N TYR A 31 -11.20 7.16 7.33
CA TYR A 31 -9.86 6.71 6.99
C TYR A 31 -9.79 6.37 5.50
N TRP A 32 -8.64 6.63 4.91
CA TRP A 32 -8.31 6.28 3.54
C TRP A 32 -6.99 5.54 3.53
N LEU A 33 -6.96 4.40 2.85
CA LEU A 33 -5.73 3.75 2.47
C LEU A 33 -5.35 4.24 1.08
N LEU A 34 -4.18 4.87 0.96
CA LEU A 34 -3.62 5.29 -0.32
C LEU A 34 -2.56 4.30 -0.78
N ALA A 35 -2.53 4.02 -2.08
CA ALA A 35 -1.50 3.28 -2.77
C ALA A 35 -0.80 4.22 -3.75
N VAL A 36 0.46 4.54 -3.46
CA VAL A 36 1.23 5.54 -4.22
C VAL A 36 2.54 4.96 -4.73
N ASN A 37 3.04 5.55 -5.81
CA ASN A 37 4.35 5.23 -6.35
C ASN A 37 5.43 5.79 -5.40
N PRO A 38 6.30 4.95 -4.82
CA PRO A 38 7.31 5.40 -3.86
C PRO A 38 8.36 6.35 -4.46
N LYS A 39 8.57 6.29 -5.78
CA LYS A 39 9.59 7.10 -6.48
C LYS A 39 9.08 8.50 -6.83
N THR A 40 7.77 8.63 -7.10
CA THR A 40 7.18 9.89 -7.58
C THR A 40 6.20 10.52 -6.59
N GLY A 41 5.73 9.75 -5.59
CA GLY A 41 4.65 10.16 -4.69
C GLY A 41 3.26 10.24 -5.36
N GLY A 42 3.16 9.96 -6.66
CA GLY A 42 1.92 10.05 -7.44
C GLY A 42 1.20 8.71 -7.56
N ALA A 43 0.20 8.69 -8.45
CA ALA A 43 -0.52 7.47 -8.80
C ALA A 43 0.41 6.42 -9.43
N LEU A 44 0.11 5.14 -9.17
CA LEU A 44 0.75 4.01 -9.84
C LEU A 44 0.20 3.86 -11.26
N ASN A 45 1.00 3.25 -12.14
CA ASN A 45 0.61 2.99 -13.53
C ASN A 45 -0.27 1.74 -13.70
N PHE A 46 -0.50 1.01 -12.62
CA PHE A 46 -1.36 -0.17 -12.54
C PHE A 46 -2.37 -0.02 -11.40
N ASN A 47 -3.47 -0.78 -11.48
CA ASN A 47 -4.52 -0.77 -10.48
C ASN A 47 -4.09 -1.63 -9.29
N VAL A 48 -4.33 -1.12 -8.07
CA VAL A 48 -3.90 -1.78 -6.83
C VAL A 48 -5.07 -2.44 -6.10
N PHE A 49 -6.24 -1.82 -6.13
CA PHE A 49 -7.40 -2.25 -5.35
C PHE A 49 -8.41 -2.98 -6.24
N ASP A 50 -8.95 -4.08 -5.71
CA ASP A 50 -10.12 -4.75 -6.28
C ASP A 50 -11.37 -4.04 -5.75
N LEU A 51 -11.88 -3.10 -6.55
CA LEU A 51 -13.03 -2.27 -6.16
C LEU A 51 -14.38 -2.98 -6.38
N ALA A 52 -14.40 -3.99 -7.26
CA ALA A 52 -15.59 -4.76 -7.57
C ALA A 52 -15.79 -5.95 -6.61
N GLY A 53 -14.72 -6.39 -5.94
CA GLY A 53 -14.72 -7.54 -5.04
C GLY A 53 -14.76 -8.89 -5.77
N ASP A 54 -14.42 -8.92 -7.05
CA ASP A 54 -14.46 -10.12 -7.91
C ASP A 54 -13.07 -10.74 -8.13
N GLY A 55 -12.04 -10.19 -7.50
CA GLY A 55 -10.63 -10.56 -7.66
C GLY A 55 -9.95 -9.88 -8.84
N SER A 56 -10.64 -9.01 -9.59
CA SER A 56 -10.07 -8.25 -10.70
C SER A 56 -9.60 -6.86 -10.27
N PHE A 57 -8.41 -6.47 -10.73
CA PHE A 57 -7.86 -5.13 -10.52
C PHE A 57 -8.06 -4.28 -11.77
N SER A 58 -9.32 -4.06 -12.14
CA SER A 58 -9.69 -3.45 -13.42
C SER A 58 -9.92 -1.93 -13.35
N GLU A 59 -10.17 -1.40 -12.15
CA GLU A 59 -10.53 -0.02 -11.92
C GLU A 59 -9.38 0.85 -11.39
N ARG A 60 -9.32 2.09 -11.89
CA ARG A 60 -8.29 3.06 -11.49
C ARG A 60 -8.67 3.77 -10.21
N ALA A 61 -8.04 3.39 -9.11
CA ALA A 61 -8.04 4.17 -7.87
C ALA A 61 -6.67 4.10 -7.19
N SER A 62 -6.22 5.24 -6.66
CA SER A 62 -5.03 5.32 -5.80
C SER A 62 -5.39 5.33 -4.31
N GLY A 63 -6.67 5.15 -3.97
CA GLY A 63 -7.07 4.98 -2.59
C GLY A 63 -8.50 4.50 -2.42
N ILE A 64 -8.75 3.89 -1.25
CA ILE A 64 -10.05 3.37 -0.82
C ILE A 64 -10.37 3.85 0.58
N GLN A 65 -11.65 3.97 0.90
CA GLN A 65 -12.10 4.22 2.27
C GLN A 65 -12.00 2.94 3.09
N ILE A 66 -11.54 3.07 4.33
CA ILE A 66 -11.40 1.98 5.31
C ILE A 66 -11.97 2.43 6.66
N GLU A 67 -12.30 1.48 7.52
CA GLU A 67 -12.84 1.76 8.87
C GLU A 67 -11.74 2.07 9.91
N GLY A 68 -10.47 1.96 9.53
CA GLY A 68 -9.32 2.22 10.39
C GLY A 68 -8.01 1.72 9.75
N PRO A 69 -6.85 1.94 10.39
CA PRO A 69 -5.56 1.53 9.85
C PRO A 69 -5.51 0.03 9.51
N VAL A 70 -4.93 -0.29 8.35
CA VAL A 70 -4.74 -1.68 7.94
C VAL A 70 -3.57 -2.32 8.68
N THR A 71 -3.71 -3.59 9.02
CA THR A 71 -2.63 -4.40 9.57
C THR A 71 -1.97 -5.23 8.46
N ARG A 72 -0.65 -5.17 8.38
CA ARG A 72 0.12 -6.03 7.48
C ARG A 72 0.55 -7.31 8.19
N ILE A 73 0.25 -8.46 7.60
CA ILE A 73 0.75 -9.77 8.06
C ILE A 73 1.39 -10.48 6.86
N GLY A 74 2.72 -10.58 6.88
CA GLY A 74 3.49 -11.13 5.76
C GLY A 74 3.30 -10.30 4.47
N GLY A 75 2.72 -10.94 3.45
CA GLY A 75 2.40 -10.32 2.16
C GLY A 75 0.95 -9.85 2.01
N ASN A 76 0.12 -9.97 3.05
CA ASN A 76 -1.30 -9.64 3.01
C ASN A 76 -1.62 -8.43 3.89
N LEU A 77 -2.70 -7.73 3.51
CA LEU A 77 -3.28 -6.65 4.28
C LEU A 77 -4.62 -7.07 4.86
N TYR A 78 -4.90 -6.62 6.07
CA TYR A 78 -6.14 -6.90 6.78
C TYR A 78 -6.75 -5.60 7.30
N THR A 79 -8.05 -5.44 7.11
CA THR A 79 -8.84 -4.36 7.70
C THR A 79 -9.10 -4.62 9.19
N PRO A 80 -9.49 -3.60 9.98
CA PRO A 80 -9.71 -3.76 11.42
C PRO A 80 -10.78 -4.80 11.81
N ASP A 81 -11.71 -5.11 10.91
CA ASP A 81 -12.71 -6.17 11.06
C ASP A 81 -12.15 -7.59 10.85
N GLY A 82 -10.87 -7.72 10.48
CA GLY A 82 -10.19 -8.98 10.20
C GLY A 82 -10.34 -9.47 8.77
N SER A 83 -11.07 -8.75 7.91
CA SER A 83 -11.21 -9.09 6.50
C SER A 83 -9.89 -8.89 5.75
N ARG A 84 -9.56 -9.79 4.82
CA ARG A 84 -8.37 -9.64 3.98
C ARG A 84 -8.67 -8.63 2.87
N LEU A 85 -7.79 -7.65 2.72
CA LEU A 85 -7.84 -6.69 1.62
C LEU A 85 -6.95 -7.17 0.47
N PRO A 86 -7.53 -7.69 -0.64
CA PRO A 86 -6.75 -8.08 -1.81
C PRO A 86 -6.13 -6.85 -2.46
N VAL A 87 -4.82 -6.92 -2.73
CA VAL A 87 -4.08 -5.86 -3.41
C VAL A 87 -3.16 -6.42 -4.48
N GLN A 88 -3.08 -5.70 -5.58
CA GLN A 88 -2.08 -5.94 -6.62
C GLN A 88 -0.84 -5.10 -6.33
N LEU A 89 0.29 -5.77 -6.16
CA LEU A 89 1.54 -5.17 -5.67
C LEU A 89 2.55 -4.86 -6.78
N PHE A 90 2.28 -5.33 -7.99
CA PHE A 90 3.17 -5.25 -9.13
C PHE A 90 2.38 -4.96 -10.41
N ASP A 91 3.03 -4.27 -11.33
CA ASP A 91 2.51 -4.03 -12.66
C ASP A 91 2.25 -5.37 -13.38
N PRO A 92 1.01 -5.66 -13.84
CA PRO A 92 0.68 -6.92 -14.47
C PRO A 92 1.36 -7.11 -15.83
N VAL A 93 1.82 -6.03 -16.46
CA VAL A 93 2.55 -6.05 -17.73
C VAL A 93 4.05 -6.30 -17.51
N ASN A 94 4.59 -5.87 -16.36
CA ASN A 94 6.01 -6.01 -16.01
C ASN A 94 6.25 -7.10 -14.95
N GLN A 95 5.50 -8.21 -15.00
CA GLN A 95 5.67 -9.39 -14.12
C GLN A 95 6.96 -10.19 -14.36
N GLY A 96 8.02 -9.56 -14.88
CA GLY A 96 9.35 -10.16 -14.95
C GLY A 96 9.74 -10.70 -13.58
N ARG A 97 10.24 -11.94 -13.53
CA ARG A 97 10.60 -12.62 -12.27
C ARG A 97 11.55 -11.73 -11.47
N PHE A 98 11.05 -11.10 -10.41
CA PHE A 98 11.88 -10.44 -9.42
C PHE A 98 12.46 -11.52 -8.50
N ASN A 99 13.55 -12.14 -8.95
CA ASN A 99 14.45 -12.85 -8.05
C ASN A 99 15.20 -11.79 -7.24
N TRP A 100 14.86 -11.64 -5.95
CA TRP A 100 15.77 -10.96 -5.05
C TRP A 100 17.07 -11.76 -5.07
N GLN A 101 18.12 -11.22 -5.70
CA GLN A 101 19.47 -11.66 -5.42
C GLN A 101 19.99 -10.72 -4.35
N ILE A 102 20.32 -11.27 -3.18
CA ILE A 102 21.13 -10.52 -2.21
C ILE A 102 22.45 -10.23 -2.91
N LEU A 103 22.67 -8.96 -3.26
CA LEU A 103 24.00 -8.49 -3.61
C LEU A 103 24.84 -8.54 -2.33
N ASN A 104 25.60 -9.63 -2.17
CA ASN A 104 26.68 -9.66 -1.19
C ASN A 104 27.71 -8.63 -1.66
N PHE A 105 27.63 -7.42 -1.11
CA PHE A 105 28.71 -6.46 -1.24
C PHE A 105 29.87 -7.00 -0.39
N ASN A 106 30.84 -7.63 -1.05
CA ASN A 106 32.15 -7.85 -0.47
C ASN A 106 32.78 -6.48 -0.26
N LEU A 107 32.65 -5.93 0.95
CA LEU A 107 33.38 -4.74 1.35
C LEU A 107 34.88 -5.04 1.23
N PRO A 108 35.68 -4.20 0.57
CA PRO A 108 37.13 -4.39 0.52
C PRO A 108 37.69 -4.37 1.95
N THR A 109 38.31 -5.47 2.38
CA THR A 109 38.96 -5.58 3.70
C THR A 109 40.34 -4.93 3.74
N GLY A 110 40.50 -3.77 3.10
CA GLY A 110 41.78 -3.07 3.08
C GLY A 110 41.61 -1.60 2.70
N TYR A 111 41.87 -0.72 3.66
CA TYR A 111 42.25 0.67 3.40
C TYR A 111 43.80 0.74 3.30
N PRO A 112 44.36 1.64 2.47
CA PRO A 112 45.80 1.88 2.38
C PRO A 112 46.41 2.44 3.67
#